data_AF-A0A269XDV3-F1
#
_entry.id   AF-A0A269XDV3-F1
#
_cell.length_a   1.000
_cell.length_b   1.000
_cell.length_c   1.000
_cell.angle_alpha   90.00
_cell.angle_beta   90.00
_cell.angle_gamma   90.00
#
_symmetry.space_group_name_H-M   'P 1'
#
loop_
_entity.id
_entity.type
_entity.pdbx_description
1 polymer ?
#
loop_
_entity_poly.entity_id
_entity_poly.type
_entity_poly.pdbx_seq_one_letter_code
_entity_poly.pdbx_strand_id
1 'polypeptide(L)' 'DQTFNDHRATRRDFQPEVFKDNVRRVKELTDIAEAHNTSIANVVLAFYLTRPSLDVVIPGAKRAEQVVENID' A
#
# COMPACT_ATOMS: atom_id res chain seq x y z
N ASP A 1 11.58 16.26 -3.83
CA ASP A 1 11.82 16.28 -2.38
C ASP A 1 11.60 14.89 -1.82
N GLN A 2 12.56 14.31 -1.11
CA GLN A 2 12.51 12.92 -0.61
C GLN A 2 12.78 12.80 0.89
N THR A 3 12.72 13.93 1.59
CA THR A 3 12.91 14.05 3.03
C THR A 3 11.57 14.35 3.68
N PHE A 4 11.23 13.57 4.70
CA PHE A 4 9.99 13.71 5.46
C PHE A 4 10.24 14.53 6.73
N ASN A 5 9.34 15.46 7.05
CA ASN A 5 9.41 16.31 8.25
C ASN A 5 8.32 15.99 9.29
N ASP A 6 7.70 14.82 9.19
CA ASP A 6 6.67 14.34 10.12
C ASP A 6 7.16 13.13 10.94
N HIS A 7 6.27 12.52 11.72
CA HIS A 7 6.56 11.34 12.55
C HIS A 7 7.20 10.15 11.80
N ARG A 8 7.17 10.11 10.46
CA ARG A 8 7.83 9.10 9.62
C ARG A 8 9.31 9.40 9.38
N ALA A 9 9.79 10.61 9.66
CA ALA A 9 11.15 11.06 9.37
C ALA A 9 12.24 10.14 9.91
N THR A 10 11.98 9.48 11.05
CA THR A 10 12.93 8.56 11.69
C THR A 10 12.73 7.09 11.30
N ARG A 11 11.69 6.76 10.52
CA ARG A 11 11.41 5.38 10.10
C ARG A 11 12.35 4.97 8.97
N ARG A 12 12.90 3.76 9.06
CA ARG A 12 13.81 3.18 8.05
C ARG A 12 13.23 3.24 6.64
N ASP A 13 11.95 2.87 6.49
CA ASP A 13 11.30 2.73 5.18
C ASP A 13 11.09 4.08 4.47
N PHE A 14 11.29 5.19 5.19
CA PHE A 14 11.17 6.57 4.72
C PHE A 14 12.52 7.30 4.64
N GLN A 15 13.65 6.60 4.85
CA GLN A 15 14.98 7.15 4.57
C GLN A 15 15.23 7.20 3.06
N PRO A 16 15.96 8.19 2.53
CA PRO A 16 15.97 8.50 1.09
C PRO A 16 16.18 7.31 0.16
N GLU A 17 17.26 6.54 0.34
CA GLU A 17 17.57 5.42 -0.56
C GLU A 17 16.59 4.24 -0.41
N VAL A 18 16.18 3.93 0.83
CA VAL A 18 15.18 2.87 1.09
C VAL A 18 13.81 3.27 0.53
N PHE A 19 13.44 4.54 0.65
CA PHE A 19 12.19 5.07 0.13
C PHE A 19 12.14 5.00 -1.40
N LYS A 20 13.20 5.42 -2.10
CA LYS A 20 13.29 5.29 -3.57
C LYS A 20 13.10 3.84 -4.01
N ASP A 21 13.79 2.93 -3.35
CA ASP A 21 13.76 1.50 -3.68
C ASP A 21 12.39 0.88 -3.38
N ASN A 22 11.76 1.25 -2.25
CA ASN A 22 10.38 0.85 -1.94
C ASN A 22 9.38 1.37 -2.97
N VAL A 23 9.47 2.64 -3.37
CA VAL A 23 8.60 3.21 -4.42
C VAL A 23 8.79 2.49 -5.75
N ARG A 24 10.04 2.16 -6.12
CA ARG A 24 10.32 1.36 -7.32
C ARG A 24 9.63 -0.01 -7.26
N ARG A 25 9.77 -0.75 -6.15
CA ARG A 25 9.11 -2.06 -5.96
C ARG A 25 7.59 -1.96 -5.98
N VAL A 26 7.01 -0.95 -5.33
CA VAL A 26 5.54 -0.74 -5.34
C VAL A 26 5.04 -0.50 -6.77
N LYS A 27 5.79 0.24 -7.60
CA LYS A 27 5.42 0.48 -9.00
C LYS A 27 5.45 -0.77 -9.89
N GLU A 28 6.18 -1.81 -9.51
CA GLU A 28 6.18 -3.09 -10.26
C GLU A 28 4.83 -3.83 -10.13
N LEU A 29 3.95 -3.41 -9.22
CA LEU A 29 2.60 -3.96 -9.06
C LEU A 29 1.56 -3.32 -9.98
N THR A 30 1.93 -2.31 -10.78
CA THR A 30 1.01 -1.57 -11.66
C THR A 30 0.28 -2.50 -12.62
N ASP A 31 1.00 -3.38 -13.33
CA ASP A 31 0.42 -4.27 -14.33
C ASP A 31 -0.61 -5.23 -13.73
N ILE A 32 -0.40 -5.67 -12.49
CA ILE A 32 -1.35 -6.54 -11.76
C ILE A 32 -2.61 -5.74 -11.42
N ALA A 33 -2.44 -4.51 -10.92
CA ALA A 33 -3.57 -3.64 -10.59
C ALA A 33 -4.42 -3.32 -11.84
N GLU A 34 -3.78 -3.01 -12.96
CA GLU A 34 -4.44 -2.76 -14.24
C GLU A 34 -5.16 -4.01 -14.78
N ALA A 35 -4.53 -5.18 -14.71
CA ALA A 35 -5.13 -6.44 -15.15
C ALA A 35 -6.41 -6.80 -14.36
N HIS A 36 -6.52 -6.34 -13.12
CA HIS A 36 -7.66 -6.56 -12.24
C HIS A 36 -8.59 -5.34 -12.12
N ASN A 37 -8.34 -4.26 -12.87
CA ASN A 37 -9.10 -3.01 -12.81
C ASN A 37 -9.30 -2.50 -11.37
N THR A 38 -8.24 -2.54 -10.57
CA THR A 38 -8.26 -2.15 -9.16
C THR A 38 -7.00 -1.35 -8.80
N SER A 39 -6.85 -0.97 -7.53
CA SER A 39 -5.67 -0.22 -7.05
C SER A 39 -4.53 -1.15 -6.62
N ILE A 40 -3.28 -0.63 -6.63
CA ILE A 40 -2.14 -1.35 -6.03
C ILE A 40 -2.39 -1.67 -4.55
N ALA A 41 -3.10 -0.79 -3.83
CA ALA A 41 -3.46 -1.04 -2.44
C ALA A 41 -4.35 -2.30 -2.32
N ASN A 42 -5.35 -2.43 -3.20
CA ASN A 42 -6.26 -3.58 -3.20
C ASN A 42 -5.56 -4.87 -3.64
N VAL A 43 -4.58 -4.80 -4.56
CA VAL A 43 -3.70 -5.94 -4.85
C VAL A 43 -2.94 -6.41 -3.60
N VAL A 44 -2.39 -5.47 -2.81
CA VAL A 44 -1.66 -5.81 -1.57
C VAL A 44 -2.60 -6.38 -0.50
N LEU A 45 -3.81 -5.83 -0.35
CA LEU A 45 -4.83 -6.35 0.56
C LEU A 45 -5.28 -7.76 0.14
N ALA A 46 -5.55 -7.97 -1.15
CA ALA A 46 -5.91 -9.27 -1.71
C ALA A 46 -4.79 -10.29 -1.52
N PHE A 47 -3.52 -9.87 -1.71
CA PHE A 47 -2.37 -10.68 -1.38
C PHE A 47 -2.48 -11.10 0.09
N TYR A 48 -2.64 -10.19 1.07
CA TYR A 48 -2.82 -10.56 2.49
C TYR A 48 -3.82 -11.69 2.73
N LEU A 49 -4.98 -11.62 2.09
CA LEU A 49 -6.03 -12.63 2.21
C LEU A 49 -5.70 -13.99 1.57
N THR A 50 -4.62 -14.12 0.80
CA THR A 50 -4.15 -15.43 0.31
C THR A 50 -3.46 -16.26 1.38
N ARG A 51 -3.17 -15.69 2.55
CA ARG A 51 -2.46 -16.41 3.63
C ARG A 51 -3.44 -17.29 4.41
N PRO A 52 -3.17 -18.60 4.56
CA PRO A 52 -4.05 -19.49 5.32
C PRO A 52 -4.26 -19.08 6.78
N SER A 53 -3.33 -18.32 7.35
CA SER A 53 -3.38 -17.85 8.74
C SER A 53 -4.05 -16.48 8.91
N LEU A 54 -4.59 -15.89 7.85
CA LEU A 54 -5.14 -14.54 7.88
C LEU A 54 -6.60 -14.53 7.44
N ASP A 55 -7.51 -14.37 8.42
CA ASP A 55 -8.95 -14.40 8.17
C ASP A 55 -9.52 -13.01 7.78
N VAL A 56 -8.89 -11.92 8.25
CA VAL A 56 -9.42 -10.56 8.07
C VAL A 56 -8.31 -9.52 7.98
N VAL A 57 -8.55 -8.47 7.20
CA VAL A 57 -7.72 -7.25 7.13
C VAL A 57 -8.57 -6.05 7.52
N ILE A 58 -8.02 -5.14 8.32
CA ILE A 58 -8.73 -3.94 8.81
C ILE A 58 -8.00 -2.69 8.30
N PRO A 59 -8.22 -2.30 7.02
CA PRO A 59 -7.62 -1.08 6.48
C PRO A 59 -8.22 0.16 7.15
N GLY A 60 -7.37 1.12 7.51
CA GLY A 60 -7.80 2.36 8.13
C GLY A 60 -8.46 3.31 7.12
N ALA A 61 -9.49 4.03 7.56
CA ALA A 61 -10.15 5.08 6.78
C ALA A 61 -10.42 6.30 7.68
N LYS A 62 -10.22 7.51 7.16
CA LYS A 62 -10.57 8.78 7.83
C LYS A 62 -11.85 9.40 7.27
N ARG A 63 -12.24 9.04 6.04
CA ARG A 63 -13.46 9.50 5.37
C ARG A 63 -14.21 8.31 4.77
N ALA A 64 -15.51 8.49 4.50
CA ALA A 64 -16.38 7.42 4.03
C ALA A 64 -15.97 6.85 2.68
N GLU A 65 -15.47 7.70 1.77
CA GLU A 65 -15.06 7.29 0.42
C GLU A 65 -13.91 6.28 0.47
N GLN A 66 -13.02 6.41 1.46
CA GLN A 66 -11.90 5.49 1.65
C GLN A 66 -12.36 4.09 2.07
N VAL A 67 -13.55 3.97 2.69
CA VAL A 67 -14.14 2.67 3.01
C VAL A 67 -14.61 1.99 1.73
N VAL A 68 -15.22 2.76 0.82
CA VAL A 68 -15.67 2.27 -0.49
C VAL A 68 -14.45 1.82 -1.32
N GLU A 69 -13.41 2.66 -1.41
CA GLU A 69 -12.15 2.34 -2.11
C GLU A 69 -11.46 1.06 -1.59
N ASN A 70 -11.60 0.73 -0.30
CA ASN A 70 -11.02 -0.48 0.30
C ASN A 70 -11.81 -1.77 -0.03
N ILE A 71 -13.05 -1.65 -0.52
CA ILE A 71 -13.95 -2.77 -0.83
C ILE A 71 -14.05 -2.99 -2.34
N ASP A 72 -13.71 -1.98 -3.15
CA ASP A 72 -13.73 -2.00 -4.62
C ASP A 72 -12.62 -2.88 -5.25
#